data_AF-A0A965QIG7-F1
#
_entry.id   AF-A0A965QIG7-F1
#
_cell.length_a   1.000
_cell.length_b   1.000
_cell.length_c   1.000
_cell.angle_alpha   90.00
_cell.angle_beta   90.00
_cell.angle_gamma   90.00
#
_symmetry.space_group_name_H-M   'P 1'
#
loop_
_entity.id
_entity.type
_entity.pdbx_description
1 polymer ?
#
loop_
_entity_poly.entity_id
_entity_poly.type
_entity_poly.pdbx_seq_one_letter_code
_entity_poly.pdbx_strand_id
1 'polypeptide(L)'
;MKQGLEDQSSLSADLARDFFRNVYTYMFGALGISGILAYTVGTNTDYFTTLFISAEGGISPVFWIIAFAPLGIGLLIQWGYNRLSMGVLLALFILYSGLMGLSLS
;
A
#
# COMPACT_ATOMS: atom_id res chain seq x y z
N MET A 1 -4.00 38.26 -25.87
CA MET A 1 -4.84 37.75 -24.76
C MET A 1 -5.22 36.28 -24.92
N LYS A 2 -5.65 35.79 -26.10
CA LYS A 2 -5.99 34.36 -26.29
C LYS A 2 -4.79 33.40 -26.12
N GLN A 3 -3.62 33.79 -26.61
CA GLN A 3 -2.39 32.98 -26.52
C GLN A 3 -1.92 32.72 -25.07
N GLY A 4 -2.18 33.64 -24.12
CA GLY A 4 -1.83 33.44 -22.71
C GLY A 4 -2.83 32.58 -21.92
N LEU A 5 -4.01 32.30 -22.48
CA LEU A 5 -5.00 31.39 -21.91
C LEU A 5 -4.78 29.95 -22.38
N GLU A 6 -4.40 29.78 -23.66
CA GLU A 6 -4.01 28.48 -24.23
C GLU A 6 -2.77 27.92 -23.53
N ASP A 7 -1.76 28.76 -23.27
CA ASP A 7 -0.50 28.37 -22.60
C ASP A 7 -0.70 28.01 -21.11
N GLN A 8 -1.65 28.66 -20.43
CA GLN A 8 -2.05 28.27 -19.07
C GLN A 8 -2.82 26.95 -19.03
N SER A 9 -3.66 26.70 -20.06
CA SER A 9 -4.43 25.47 -20.16
C SER A 9 -3.55 24.25 -20.47
N SER A 10 -2.56 24.40 -21.35
CA SER A 10 -1.58 23.35 -21.66
C SER A 10 -0.68 23.04 -20.45
N LEU A 11 -0.17 24.07 -19.77
CA LEU A 11 0.63 23.89 -18.55
C LEU A 11 -0.14 23.15 -17.45
N SER A 12 -1.42 23.51 -17.25
CA SER A 12 -2.28 22.83 -16.27
C SER A 12 -2.53 21.36 -16.63
N ALA A 13 -2.72 21.07 -17.91
CA ALA A 13 -2.89 19.71 -18.41
C ALA A 13 -1.63 18.85 -18.22
N ASP A 14 -0.44 19.41 -18.47
CA ASP A 14 0.83 18.72 -18.26
C ASP A 14 1.08 18.42 -16.78
N LEU A 15 0.84 19.39 -15.88
CA LEU A 15 0.94 19.17 -14.42
C LEU A 15 0.01 18.07 -13.94
N ALA A 16 -1.25 18.05 -14.42
CA ALA A 16 -2.21 17.01 -14.06
C ALA A 16 -1.71 15.64 -14.55
N ARG A 17 -1.21 15.56 -15.79
CA ARG A 17 -0.71 14.31 -16.35
C ARG A 17 0.49 13.76 -15.59
N ASP A 18 1.43 14.62 -15.19
CA ASP A 18 2.58 14.23 -14.38
C ASP A 18 2.16 13.80 -12.96
N PHE A 19 1.20 14.48 -12.35
CA PHE A 19 0.63 14.08 -11.07
C PHE A 19 0.03 12.68 -11.15
N PHE A 20 -0.84 12.43 -12.13
CA PHE A 20 -1.45 11.10 -12.33
C PHE A 20 -0.40 10.05 -12.62
N ARG A 21 0.59 10.32 -13.48
CA ARG A 21 1.69 9.39 -13.76
C ARG A 21 2.36 8.94 -12.46
N ASN A 22 2.73 9.89 -11.61
CA ASN A 22 3.41 9.60 -10.35
C ASN A 22 2.52 8.79 -9.41
N VAL A 23 1.25 9.18 -9.23
CA VAL A 23 0.29 8.44 -8.40
C VAL A 23 0.17 6.99 -8.87
N TYR A 24 -0.03 6.77 -10.17
CA TYR A 24 -0.14 5.42 -10.72
C TYR A 24 1.16 4.62 -10.60
N THR A 25 2.33 5.25 -10.72
CA THR A 25 3.61 4.58 -10.46
C THR A 25 3.69 4.07 -9.02
N TYR A 26 3.30 4.88 -8.02
CA TYR A 26 3.27 4.44 -6.62
C TYR A 26 2.22 3.34 -6.38
N MET A 27 1.03 3.46 -6.96
CA MET A 27 -0.01 2.43 -6.86
C MET A 27 0.41 1.11 -7.48
N PHE A 28 1.02 1.14 -8.67
CA PHE A 28 1.55 -0.04 -9.34
C PHE A 28 2.65 -0.71 -8.52
N GLY A 29 3.59 0.08 -7.97
CA GLY A 29 4.63 -0.44 -7.08
C GLY A 29 4.04 -1.13 -5.85
N ALA A 30 3.06 -0.49 -5.20
CA ALA A 30 2.38 -1.05 -4.03
C ALA A 30 1.66 -2.36 -4.36
N LEU A 31 0.88 -2.40 -5.45
CA LEU A 31 0.19 -3.60 -5.90
C LEU A 31 1.17 -4.73 -6.26
N GLY A 32 2.29 -4.40 -6.90
CA GLY A 32 3.35 -5.36 -7.20
C GLY A 32 3.91 -6.01 -5.93
N ILE A 33 4.20 -5.21 -4.91
CA ILE A 33 4.66 -5.71 -3.60
C ILE A 33 3.61 -6.61 -2.97
N SER A 34 2.34 -6.15 -2.91
CA SER A 34 1.24 -6.93 -2.32
C SER A 34 1.05 -8.26 -3.06
N GLY A 35 1.06 -8.25 -4.39
CA GLY A 35 0.88 -9.44 -5.22
C GLY A 35 2.02 -10.45 -5.07
N ILE A 36 3.27 -10.00 -5.02
CA ILE A 36 4.42 -10.87 -4.79
C ILE A 36 4.30 -11.56 -3.43
N LEU A 37 4.02 -10.81 -2.36
CA LEU A 37 3.88 -11.38 -1.02
C LEU A 37 2.70 -12.35 -0.96
N ALA A 38 1.53 -11.95 -1.48
CA ALA A 38 0.35 -12.79 -1.52
C ALA A 38 0.62 -14.12 -2.24
N TYR A 39 1.28 -14.06 -3.39
CA TYR A 39 1.66 -15.25 -4.15
C TYR A 39 2.64 -16.13 -3.38
N THR A 40 3.72 -15.56 -2.84
CA THR A 40 4.75 -16.35 -2.14
C THR A 40 4.24 -17.05 -0.88
N VAL A 41 3.38 -16.39 -0.10
CA VAL A 41 2.83 -16.96 1.14
C VAL A 41 1.64 -17.87 0.84
N GLY A 42 0.75 -17.48 -0.09
CA GLY A 42 -0.44 -18.26 -0.42
C GLY A 42 -0.14 -19.54 -1.20
N THR A 43 0.96 -19.60 -1.96
CA THR A 43 1.36 -20.82 -2.69
C THR A 43 2.21 -21.78 -1.87
N ASN A 44 2.74 -21.35 -0.72
CA ASN A 44 3.60 -22.17 0.12
C ASN A 44 2.89 -22.54 1.42
N THR A 45 2.44 -23.79 1.50
CA THR A 45 1.72 -24.35 2.64
C THR A 45 2.49 -24.25 3.96
N ASP A 46 3.82 -24.27 3.94
CA ASP A 46 4.64 -24.17 5.16
C ASP A 46 4.61 -22.75 5.73
N TYR A 47 4.73 -21.72 4.88
CA TYR A 47 4.61 -20.32 5.31
C TYR A 47 3.18 -20.02 5.77
N PHE A 48 2.19 -20.49 5.04
CA PHE A 48 0.78 -20.32 5.40
C PHE A 48 0.46 -20.95 6.77
N THR A 49 0.83 -22.22 6.97
CA THR A 49 0.57 -22.92 8.24
C THR A 49 1.32 -22.28 9.41
N THR A 50 2.57 -21.86 9.22
CA THR A 50 3.35 -21.20 10.27
C THR A 50 2.76 -19.84 10.68
N LEU A 51 2.21 -19.09 9.72
CA LEU A 51 1.68 -17.75 9.97
C LEU A 51 0.22 -17.77 10.48
N PHE A 52 -0.59 -18.72 10.01
CA PHE A 52 -2.03 -18.69 10.20
C PHE A 52 -2.61 -19.84 11.02
N ILE A 53 -1.86 -20.93 11.23
CA ILE A 53 -2.31 -22.10 11.98
C ILE A 53 -1.48 -22.24 13.26
N SER A 54 -2.13 -22.45 14.40
CA SER A 54 -1.45 -22.73 15.67
C SER A 54 -0.99 -24.19 15.73
N ALA A 55 -0.05 -24.52 16.62
CA ALA A 55 0.42 -25.90 16.78
C ALA A 55 -0.70 -26.90 17.13
N GLU A 56 -1.81 -26.40 17.68
CA GLU A 56 -3.01 -27.14 18.06
C GLU A 56 -4.07 -27.22 16.94
N GLY A 57 -3.79 -26.68 15.75
CA GLY A 57 -4.70 -26.68 14.60
C GLY A 57 -5.76 -25.56 14.60
N GLY A 58 -5.63 -24.59 15.51
CA GLY A 58 -6.50 -23.41 15.58
C GLY A 58 -5.99 -22.23 14.74
N ILE A 59 -6.74 -21.13 14.72
CA ILE A 59 -6.28 -19.87 14.09
C ILE A 59 -5.16 -19.28 14.95
N SER A 60 -4.01 -19.02 14.35
CA SER A 60 -2.88 -18.38 15.02
C SER A 60 -3.25 -16.97 15.51
N PRO A 61 -2.84 -16.55 16.72
CA PRO A 61 -2.99 -15.15 17.16
C PRO A 61 -2.36 -14.14 16.20
N VAL A 62 -1.35 -14.56 15.43
CA VAL A 62 -0.66 -13.74 14.43
C VAL A 62 -1.57 -13.40 13.26
N PHE A 63 -2.51 -14.29 12.90
CA PHE A 63 -3.52 -14.04 11.84
C PHE A 63 -4.30 -12.75 12.13
N TRP A 64 -4.77 -12.58 13.37
CA TRP A 64 -5.55 -11.41 13.76
C TRP A 64 -4.74 -10.12 13.69
N ILE A 65 -3.45 -10.18 14.04
CA ILE A 65 -2.56 -9.02 13.92
C ILE A 65 -2.41 -8.66 12.44
N ILE A 66 -2.11 -9.63 11.57
CA ILE A 66 -1.94 -9.39 10.13
C ILE A 66 -3.24 -8.86 9.49
N ALA A 67 -4.40 -9.39 9.89
CA ALA A 67 -5.69 -8.98 9.36
C ALA A 67 -6.05 -7.53 9.76
N PHE A 68 -5.77 -7.11 10.99
CA PHE A 68 -6.11 -5.77 11.49
C PHE A 68 -4.98 -4.74 11.32
N ALA A 69 -3.73 -5.16 11.10
CA ALA A 69 -2.60 -4.25 10.95
C ALA A 69 -2.77 -3.23 9.81
N PRO A 70 -3.29 -3.58 8.61
CA PRO A 70 -3.54 -2.61 7.56
C PRO A 70 -4.49 -1.49 8.00
N LEU A 71 -5.54 -1.82 8.76
CA LEU A 71 -6.47 -0.82 9.30
C LEU A 71 -5.77 0.11 10.30
N GLY A 72 -4.95 -0.46 11.19
CA GLY A 72 -4.16 0.33 12.14
C GLY A 72 -3.19 1.30 11.45
N ILE A 73 -2.46 0.83 10.44
CA ILE A 73 -1.54 1.66 9.65
C ILE A 73 -2.30 2.72 8.85
N GLY A 74 -3.45 2.38 8.26
CA GLY A 74 -4.30 3.33 7.55
C GLY A 74 -4.78 4.47 8.45
N LEU A 75 -5.21 4.16 9.68
CA LEU A 75 -5.60 5.16 10.68
C LEU A 75 -4.39 6.02 11.11
N LEU A 76 -3.24 5.40 11.32
CA LEU A 76 -2.01 6.12 11.69
C LEU A 76 -1.59 7.11 10.60
N ILE A 77 -1.65 6.71 9.32
CA ILE A 77 -1.39 7.59 8.18
C ILE A 77 -2.41 8.74 8.19
N GLN A 78 -3.69 8.44 8.36
CA GLN A 78 -4.75 9.45 8.33
C GLN A 78 -4.61 10.51 9.44
N TRP A 79 -4.26 10.09 10.66
CA TRP A 79 -4.05 11.00 11.79
C TRP A 79 -2.70 11.70 11.74
N GLY A 80 -1.67 10.99 11.28
CA GLY A 80 -0.31 11.45 11.21
C GLY A 80 0.03 12.27 9.96
N TYR A 81 -0.85 12.33 8.96
CA TYR A 81 -0.57 12.94 7.66
C TYR A 81 0.03 14.36 7.75
N ASN A 82 -0.53 15.20 8.63
CA ASN A 82 -0.06 16.58 8.82
C ASN A 82 1.17 16.71 9.74
N ARG A 83 1.57 15.63 10.43
CA ARG A 83 2.66 15.62 11.43
C ARG A 83 3.87 14.81 10.98
N LEU A 84 3.68 13.85 10.08
CA LEU A 84 4.72 12.94 9.61
C LEU A 84 5.36 13.48 8.34
N SER A 85 6.67 13.25 8.18
CA SER A 85 7.38 13.64 6.97
C SER A 85 6.97 12.77 5.78
N MET A 86 7.15 13.29 4.56
CA MET A 86 6.83 12.56 3.33
C MET A 86 7.58 11.21 3.23
N GLY A 87 8.81 11.13 3.71
CA GLY A 87 9.57 9.87 3.76
C GLY A 87 8.96 8.83 4.71
N VAL A 88 8.46 9.26 5.88
CA VAL A 88 7.79 8.36 6.82
C VAL A 88 6.45 7.87 6.25
N LEU A 89 5.69 8.76 5.61
CA LEU A 89 4.45 8.38 4.94
C LEU A 89 4.67 7.36 3.83
N LEU A 90 5.75 7.51 3.04
CA LEU A 90 6.11 6.53 2.01
C LEU A 90 6.51 5.17 2.62
N ALA A 91 7.30 5.18 3.70
CA ALA A 91 7.67 3.95 4.39
C ALA A 91 6.44 3.22 4.98
N LEU A 92 5.52 3.97 5.60
CA LEU A 92 4.26 3.44 6.11
C LEU A 92 3.36 2.91 4.98
N PHE A 93 3.36 3.56 3.82
CA PHE A 93 2.63 3.10 2.64
C PHE A 93 3.17 1.78 2.09
N ILE A 94 4.50 1.62 2.02
CA ILE A 94 5.14 0.36 1.62
C ILE A 94 4.85 -0.76 2.65
N LEU A 95 4.91 -0.43 3.94
CA LEU A 95 4.56 -1.37 5.01
C LEU A 95 3.08 -1.80 4.89
N TYR A 96 2.19 -0.83 4.66
CA TYR A 96 0.77 -1.07 4.43
C TYR A 96 0.53 -1.99 3.24
N SER A 97 1.19 -1.75 2.09
CA SER A 97 1.02 -2.61 0.92
C SER A 97 1.53 -4.02 1.17
N GLY A 98 2.62 -4.17 1.93
CA GLY A 98 3.13 -5.48 2.33
C GLY A 98 2.14 -6.26 3.20
N LEU A 99 1.60 -5.61 4.24
CA LEU A 99 0.60 -6.19 5.14
C LEU A 99 -0.70 -6.54 4.41
N MET A 100 -1.15 -5.69 3.49
CA MET A 100 -2.32 -5.99 2.66
C MET A 100 -2.13 -7.27 1.85
N GLY A 101 -0.95 -7.44 1.23
CA GLY A 101 -0.61 -8.67 0.50
C GLY A 101 -0.63 -9.91 1.38
N LEU A 102 -0.07 -9.83 2.59
CA LEU A 102 -0.13 -10.91 3.58
C LEU A 102 -1.55 -11.20 4.09
N SER A 103 -2.43 -10.20 4.18
CA SER A 103 -3.82 -10.44 4.61
C SER A 103 -4.67 -11.13 3.54
N LEU A 104 -4.24 -11.08 2.27
CA LEU A 104 -4.93 -11.63 1.10
C LEU A 104 -4.37 -12.98 0.64
N SER A 105 -3.23 -13.42 1.21
CA SER A 105 -2.55 -14.68 0.88
C SER A 105 -3.28 -15.89 1.44
#